data_AF-A0A9E0RYE1-F1
#
_entry.id   AF-A0A9E0RYE1-F1
#
_cell.length_a   1.000
_cell.length_b   1.000
_cell.length_c   1.000
_cell.angle_alpha   90.00
_cell.angle_beta   90.00
_cell.angle_gamma   90.00
#
_symmetry.space_group_name_H-M   'P 1'
#
loop_
_entity.id
_entity.type
_entity.pdbx_description
1 polymer ?
#
loop_
_entity_poly.entity_id
_entity_poly.type
_entity_poly.pdbx_seq_one_letter_code
_entity_poly.pdbx_strand_id
1 'polypeptide(L)' 'MKTLILTALATLFLAAPSVAVEPIKGSLNYETSMSTLDNTPVGSVTFNDFYNRGTHYREIYIVGPDHRLNLVNRTVVSD' A
#
# COMPACT_ATOMS: atom_id res chain seq x y z
N MET A 1 -25.49 20.66 46.36
CA MET A 1 -24.99 21.05 45.01
C MET A 1 -23.47 21.05 45.05
N LYS A 2 -22.80 20.08 44.40
CA LYS A 2 -21.37 20.16 44.09
C LYS A 2 -21.05 19.13 43.00
N THR A 3 -20.73 19.67 41.84
CA THR A 3 -20.64 19.05 40.52
C THR A 3 -19.43 18.13 40.39
N LEU A 4 -19.67 16.92 39.91
CA LEU A 4 -18.66 16.01 39.39
C LEU A 4 -18.22 16.51 38.01
N ILE A 5 -16.97 16.93 37.86
CA ILE A 5 -16.41 17.28 36.55
C ILE A 5 -15.63 16.06 36.05
N LEU A 6 -16.28 15.29 35.18
CA LEU A 6 -15.63 14.30 34.33
C LEU A 6 -14.84 15.03 33.24
N THR A 7 -13.53 14.87 33.23
CA THR A 7 -12.70 15.20 32.05
C THR A 7 -12.18 13.91 31.43
N ALA A 8 -12.99 13.32 30.56
CA ALA A 8 -12.54 12.27 29.64
C ALA A 8 -11.97 12.96 28.39
N LEU A 9 -10.65 13.06 28.32
CA LEU A 9 -9.95 13.59 27.15
C LEU A 9 -9.88 12.49 26.09
N ALA A 10 -10.88 12.44 25.21
CA ALA A 10 -10.90 11.52 24.08
C ALA A 10 -9.92 12.00 23.00
N THR A 11 -8.71 11.43 22.97
CA THR A 11 -7.79 11.58 21.84
C THR A 11 -8.31 10.77 20.66
N LEU A 12 -8.98 11.44 19.74
CA LEU A 12 -9.38 10.85 18.45
C LEU A 12 -8.13 10.77 17.56
N PHE A 13 -7.47 9.62 17.52
CA PHE A 13 -6.45 9.34 16.50
C PHE A 13 -7.16 9.26 15.15
N LEU A 14 -7.08 10.33 14.36
CA LEU A 14 -7.44 10.31 12.95
C LEU A 14 -6.48 9.35 12.23
N ALA A 15 -6.92 8.11 11.98
CA ALA A 15 -6.25 7.22 11.06
C ALA A 15 -6.32 7.85 9.67
N ALA A 16 -5.24 8.50 9.22
CA ALA A 16 -5.14 8.98 7.86
C ALA A 16 -5.23 7.76 6.91
N PRO A 17 -6.15 7.74 5.93
CA PRO A 17 -6.12 6.69 4.92
C PRO A 17 -4.80 6.80 4.17
N SER A 18 -3.96 5.77 4.27
CA SER A 18 -2.83 5.65 3.36
C SER A 18 -3.41 5.57 1.95
N VAL A 19 -3.18 6.59 1.13
CA VAL A 19 -3.59 6.59 -0.27
C VAL A 19 -2.77 5.52 -0.99
N ALA A 20 -3.29 4.30 -1.02
CA ALA A 20 -2.69 3.19 -1.71
C ALA A 20 -2.86 3.42 -3.21
N VAL A 21 -1.77 3.31 -3.97
CA VAL A 21 -1.84 3.38 -5.43
C VAL A 21 -2.59 2.16 -5.93
N GLU A 22 -3.68 2.39 -6.66
CA GLU A 22 -4.54 1.29 -7.11
C GLU A 22 -3.83 0.44 -8.18
N PRO A 23 -3.76 -0.89 -7.98
CA PRO A 23 -3.18 -1.81 -8.96
C PRO A 23 -3.92 -1.76 -10.30
N ILE A 24 -3.19 -1.89 -11.42
CA ILE A 24 -3.78 -2.02 -12.76
C ILE A 24 -3.43 -3.36 -13.35
N LYS A 25 -4.12 -3.79 -14.41
CA LYS A 25 -3.81 -5.06 -15.08
C LYS A 25 -2.32 -5.13 -15.45
N GLY A 26 -1.60 -6.12 -14.92
CA GLY A 26 -0.15 -6.26 -15.09
C GLY A 26 0.70 -5.83 -13.88
N SER A 27 0.12 -5.09 -12.92
CA SER A 27 0.69 -4.91 -11.59
C SER A 27 0.79 -6.25 -10.89
N LEU A 28 1.82 -6.43 -10.06
CA LEU A 28 2.05 -7.68 -9.34
C LEU A 28 0.89 -7.97 -8.38
N ASN A 29 0.40 -6.95 -7.69
CA ASN A 29 -0.71 -7.02 -6.73
C ASN A 29 -2.09 -6.74 -7.35
N TYR A 30 -2.24 -6.91 -8.67
CA TYR A 30 -3.52 -6.70 -9.33
C TYR A 30 -4.57 -7.77 -8.96
N GLU A 31 -4.14 -9.02 -8.84
CA GLU A 31 -5.02 -10.12 -8.46
C GLU A 31 -5.11 -10.24 -6.93
N THR A 32 -6.33 -10.23 -6.39
CA THR A 32 -6.60 -10.38 -4.94
C THR A 32 -6.07 -11.70 -4.35
N SER A 33 -5.86 -12.71 -5.20
CA SER A 33 -5.48 -14.08 -4.81
C SER A 33 -3.97 -14.31 -4.76
N MET A 34 -3.13 -13.26 -4.76
CA MET A 34 -1.69 -13.43 -4.62
C MET A 34 -1.33 -14.25 -3.36
N SER A 35 -0.50 -15.26 -3.55
CA SER A 35 0.16 -15.99 -2.46
C SER A 35 1.00 -15.03 -1.63
N THR A 36 0.99 -15.22 -0.32
CA THR A 36 1.82 -14.45 0.61
C THR A 36 3.29 -14.78 0.41
N LEU A 37 4.14 -13.77 0.64
CA LEU A 37 5.59 -13.85 0.55
C LEU A 37 6.17 -14.22 1.93
N ASP A 38 5.75 -15.36 2.46
CA ASP A 38 6.02 -15.78 3.85
C ASP A 38 7.52 -15.83 4.19
N ASN A 39 8.35 -16.16 3.20
CA ASN A 39 9.81 -16.24 3.35
C ASN A 39 10.54 -14.92 3.03
N THR A 40 9.81 -13.86 2.68
CA THR A 40 10.42 -12.56 2.33
C THR A 40 10.31 -11.59 3.50
N PRO A 41 11.42 -10.95 3.93
CA PRO A 41 11.38 -9.97 5.01
C PRO A 41 10.46 -8.80 4.70
N VAL A 42 9.68 -8.36 5.70
CA VAL A 42 8.90 -7.12 5.65
C VAL A 42 9.83 -5.94 5.34
N GLY A 43 9.39 -5.04 4.47
CA GLY A 43 10.18 -3.91 3.99
C GLY A 43 11.04 -4.21 2.76
N SER A 44 11.13 -5.46 2.31
CA SER A 44 11.84 -5.80 1.07
C SER A 44 11.22 -5.09 -0.13
N VAL A 45 12.08 -4.59 -1.02
CA VAL A 45 11.67 -3.84 -2.21
C VAL A 45 11.72 -4.73 -3.44
N THR A 46 10.70 -4.65 -4.30
CA THR A 46 10.71 -5.27 -5.63
C THR A 46 10.18 -4.31 -6.68
N PHE A 47 10.49 -4.59 -7.95
CA PHE A 47 10.16 -3.74 -9.08
C PHE A 47 9.38 -4.54 -10.13
N ASN A 48 8.50 -3.86 -10.83
CA ASN A 48 7.81 -4.40 -11.99
C ASN A 48 7.87 -3.41 -13.14
N ASP A 49 8.11 -3.92 -14.34
CA ASP A 49 8.28 -3.11 -15.54
C ASP A 49 7.50 -3.81 -16.66
N PHE A 50 6.45 -3.14 -17.14
CA PHE A 50 5.47 -3.78 -18.02
C PHE A 50 4.72 -2.77 -18.90
N TYR A 51 4.15 -3.27 -19.98
CA TYR A 51 3.27 -2.49 -20.86
C TYR A 51 1.81 -2.78 -20.58
N ASN A 52 1.00 -1.73 -20.48
CA ASN A 52 -0.46 -1.83 -20.41
C ASN A 52 -1.09 -0.83 -21.38
N ARG A 53 -1.92 -1.35 -22.30
CA ARG A 53 -2.64 -0.55 -23.32
C ARG A 53 -1.73 0.43 -24.09
N GLY A 54 -0.51 -0.01 -24.41
CA GLY A 54 0.48 0.79 -25.14
C GLY A 54 1.27 1.80 -24.30
N THR A 55 1.02 1.89 -22.99
CA THR A 55 1.80 2.72 -22.06
C THR A 55 2.80 1.84 -21.30
N HIS A 56 4.05 2.29 -21.20
CA HIS A 56 5.10 1.64 -20.42
C HIS A 56 5.06 2.13 -18.97
N TYR A 57 4.92 1.20 -18.03
CA TYR A 57 4.89 1.48 -16.60
C TYR A 57 6.08 0.85 -15.89
N ARG A 58 6.63 1.60 -14.93
CA ARG A 58 7.55 1.10 -13.92
C ARG A 58 6.96 1.31 -12.53
N GLU A 59 6.90 0.23 -11.78
CA GLU A 59 6.31 0.18 -10.44
C GLU A 59 7.32 -0.27 -9.40
N ILE A 60 7.14 0.24 -8.18
CA ILE A 60 7.94 -0.09 -7.00
C ILE A 60 7.00 -0.62 -5.94
N TYR A 61 7.41 -1.73 -5.33
CA TYR A 61 6.64 -2.44 -4.34
C TYR A 61 7.46 -2.65 -3.08
N ILE A 62 6.76 -2.71 -1.95
CA ILE A 62 7.35 -3.07 -0.66
C ILE A 62 6.55 -4.23 -0.06
N VAL A 63 7.23 -5.19 0.53
CA VAL A 63 6.60 -6.26 1.31
C VAL A 63 6.02 -5.67 2.59
N GLY A 64 4.69 -5.71 2.71
CA GLY A 64 3.95 -5.27 3.87
C GLY A 64 4.08 -6.21 5.07
N PRO A 65 3.56 -5.80 6.24
CA PRO A 65 3.55 -6.63 7.46
C PRO A 65 2.69 -7.89 7.32
N ASP A 66 1.78 -7.91 6.34
CA ASP A 66 0.97 -9.06 5.95
C ASP A 66 1.68 -9.98 4.93
N HIS A 67 2.97 -9.76 4.69
CA HIS A 67 3.77 -10.46 3.69
C HIS A 67 3.19 -10.36 2.27
N ARG A 68 2.51 -9.25 1.95
CA ARG A 68 2.00 -8.98 0.59
C ARG A 68 2.71 -7.80 -0.05
N LEU A 69 2.69 -7.75 -1.37
CA LEU A 69 3.25 -6.63 -2.11
C LEU A 69 2.29 -5.43 -2.04
N ASN A 70 2.79 -4.35 -1.46
CA ASN A 70 2.13 -3.06 -1.49
C ASN A 70 2.77 -2.21 -2.58
N LEU A 71 1.95 -1.77 -3.54
CA LEU A 71 2.37 -0.82 -4.57
C LEU A 71 2.57 0.55 -3.91
N VAL A 72 3.82 1.01 -3.88
CA VAL A 72 4.16 2.30 -3.25
C VAL A 72 4.36 3.41 -4.28
N ASN A 73 4.73 3.06 -5.51
CA ASN A 73 4.93 4.04 -6.57
C ASN A 73 4.69 3.43 -7.95
N ARG A 74 4.13 4.23 -8.86
CA ARG A 74 4.00 3.93 -10.30
C ARG A 74 4.44 5.14 -11.10
N THR A 75 5.27 4.90 -12.12
CA THR A 75 5.73 5.92 -13.06
C THR A 75 5.45 5.47 -14.49
N VAL A 76 5.04 6.41 -15.34
CA VAL A 76 5.01 6.20 -16.79
C VAL A 76 6.41 6.46 -17.31
N VAL A 77 6.95 5.50 -18.05
CA VAL A 77 8.23 5.67 -18.73
C VAL A 77 7.96 6.29 -20.09
N SER A 78 8.52 7.47 -20.33
CA SER A 78 8.60 8.08 -21.66
C SER A 78 10.01 7.89 -22.19
N ASP A 79 10.11 7.44 -23.43
CA ASP A 79 11.38 7.35 -24.17
C ASP A 79 11.89 8.75 -24.54
#